data_AF-A0A2T0YEL8-F1
#
_entry.id   AF-A0A2T0YEL8-F1
#
_cell.length_a   1.000
_cell.length_b   1.000
_cell.length_c   1.000
_cell.angle_alpha   90.00
_cell.angle_beta   90.00
_cell.angle_gamma   90.00
#
_symmetry.space_group_name_H-M   'P 1'
#
loop_
_entity.id
_entity.type
_entity.pdbx_description
1 polymer ?
#
loop_
_entity_poly.entity_id
_entity_poly.type
_entity_poly.pdbx_seq_one_letter_code
_entity_poly.pdbx_strand_id
1 'polypeptide(L)'
;MNAGPWPSPRRSRWKNSRWATSSPTCLPPDSGITELVTHRIVDIDTSGEDPVFQTRGDANSSDDPWVFGLDDPTQARVEATVPGLGWVFLALADREIRMLIIGIPAGVVGVLSLIEVVRALRGPTAQTDVGAPKLSSVTQN
;
A
#
# COMPACT_ATOMS: atom_id res chain seq x y z
N MET A 1 -20.30 52.00 17.78
CA MET A 1 -20.78 50.70 17.29
C MET A 1 -20.22 49.64 18.22
N ASN A 2 -21.06 49.11 19.12
CA ASN A 2 -20.66 48.12 20.13
C ASN A 2 -20.66 46.73 19.51
N ALA A 3 -19.51 46.05 19.48
CA ALA A 3 -19.44 44.61 19.25
C ALA A 3 -19.85 43.92 20.56
N GLY A 4 -21.03 43.29 20.57
CA GLY A 4 -21.48 42.48 21.70
C GLY A 4 -20.56 41.26 21.91
N PRO A 5 -20.50 40.69 23.13
CA PRO A 5 -19.67 39.53 23.40
C PRO A 5 -20.22 38.31 22.67
N TRP A 6 -19.33 37.59 21.97
CA TRP A 6 -19.61 36.34 21.27
C TRP A 6 -20.30 35.32 22.19
N PRO A 7 -21.37 34.64 21.74
CA PRO A 7 -21.99 33.58 22.53
C PRO A 7 -21.02 32.41 22.64
N SER A 8 -20.69 32.02 23.88
CA SER A 8 -19.88 30.83 24.15
C SER A 8 -20.56 29.59 23.60
N PRO A 9 -19.90 28.75 22.77
CA PRO A 9 -20.52 27.55 22.25
C PRO A 9 -20.77 26.58 23.41
N ARG A 10 -22.03 26.17 23.59
CA ARG A 10 -22.39 25.09 24.51
C ARG A 10 -21.68 23.83 24.03
N ARG A 11 -20.56 23.51 24.68
CA ARG A 11 -19.87 22.22 24.60
C ARG A 11 -20.75 21.14 25.20
N SER A 12 -21.82 20.75 24.52
CA SER A 12 -22.62 19.61 24.94
C SER A 12 -23.15 18.88 23.73
N ARG A 13 -22.50 17.75 23.41
CA ARG A 13 -23.14 16.43 23.29
C ARG A 13 -22.54 15.51 22.22
N TRP A 14 -21.33 15.70 21.69
CA TRP A 14 -20.82 14.71 20.71
C TRP A 14 -19.38 14.29 20.94
N LYS A 15 -19.09 13.68 22.09
CA LYS A 15 -17.80 13.01 22.36
C LYS A 15 -17.69 11.60 21.76
N ASN A 16 -18.74 11.07 21.12
CA ASN A 16 -18.81 9.65 20.71
C ASN A 16 -19.12 9.43 19.22
N SER A 17 -18.65 10.31 18.33
CA SER A 17 -18.87 10.11 16.89
C SER A 17 -17.65 9.47 16.24
N ARG A 18 -17.69 8.15 16.15
CA ARG A 18 -16.81 7.26 15.37
C ARG A 18 -16.85 7.53 13.83
N TRP A 19 -17.23 8.74 13.44
CA TRP A 19 -17.79 9.09 12.13
C TRP A 19 -17.20 10.37 11.50
N ALA A 20 -16.30 11.10 12.19
CA ALA A 20 -15.72 12.36 11.69
C ALA A 20 -14.38 12.12 10.94
N THR A 21 -14.41 11.28 9.90
CA THR A 21 -13.27 11.13 8.97
C THR A 21 -13.74 11.33 7.54
N SER A 22 -14.42 12.45 7.32
CA SER A 22 -14.62 13.00 5.98
C SER A 22 -13.39 13.83 5.67
N SER A 23 -12.81 13.57 4.51
CA SER A 23 -11.59 14.22 4.05
C SER A 23 -11.91 14.96 2.76
N PRO A 24 -12.63 16.10 2.82
CA PRO A 24 -12.92 16.88 1.63
C PRO A 24 -11.60 17.46 1.09
N THR A 25 -11.43 17.38 -0.23
CA THR A 25 -10.31 18.01 -0.91
C THR A 25 -10.76 19.41 -1.30
N CYS A 26 -10.27 20.41 -0.58
CA CYS A 26 -10.66 21.80 -0.76
C CYS A 26 -9.42 22.65 -1.07
N LEU A 27 -9.64 23.81 -1.68
CA LEU A 27 -8.63 24.87 -1.75
C LEU A 27 -8.67 25.62 -0.41
N PRO A 28 -7.61 25.60 0.41
CA PRO A 28 -7.59 26.34 1.67
C PRO A 28 -7.59 27.86 1.38
N PRO A 29 -8.64 28.61 1.76
CA PRO A 29 -8.66 30.06 1.58
C PRO A 29 -7.56 30.71 2.44
N ASP A 30 -6.88 31.73 1.89
CA ASP A 30 -5.88 32.58 2.55
C ASP A 30 -4.58 31.90 3.05
N SER A 31 -4.30 30.66 2.63
CA SER A 31 -3.06 29.94 2.99
C SER A 31 -1.86 30.23 2.05
N GLY A 32 -2.08 30.92 0.93
CA GLY A 32 -1.04 31.22 -0.07
C GLY A 32 -0.61 30.03 -0.95
N ILE A 33 -1.19 28.85 -0.74
CA ILE A 33 -1.00 27.66 -1.59
C ILE A 33 -2.23 27.44 -2.48
N THR A 34 -1.99 27.20 -3.76
CA THR A 34 -3.05 26.92 -4.76
C THR A 34 -3.27 25.43 -4.99
N GLU A 35 -2.66 24.58 -4.17
CA GLU A 35 -2.73 23.13 -4.30
C GLU A 35 -3.96 22.58 -3.55
N LEU A 36 -4.56 21.53 -4.10
CA LEU A 36 -5.67 20.82 -3.45
C LEU A 36 -5.12 20.08 -2.24
N VAL A 37 -5.62 20.41 -1.05
CA VAL A 37 -5.20 19.75 0.18
C VAL A 37 -6.39 19.00 0.79
N THR A 38 -6.11 17.80 1.29
CA THR A 38 -7.09 16.95 1.95
C THR A 38 -7.01 17.18 3.46
N HIS A 39 -8.01 17.84 4.04
CA HIS A 39 -8.09 18.06 5.49
C HIS A 39 -9.14 17.17 6.14
N ARG A 40 -9.00 16.90 7.44
CA ARG A 40 -10.00 16.14 8.20
C ARG A 40 -10.98 17.08 8.86
N ILE A 41 -12.28 16.82 8.71
CA ILE A 41 -13.31 17.53 9.48
C ILE A 41 -13.23 17.12 10.95
N VAL A 42 -13.03 18.10 11.83
CA VAL A 42 -12.94 17.90 13.29
C VAL A 42 -14.19 18.37 14.03
N ASP A 43 -14.92 19.32 13.48
CA ASP A 43 -16.18 19.82 14.04
C ASP A 43 -17.17 20.23 12.95
N ILE A 44 -18.46 20.13 13.28
CA ILE A 44 -19.58 20.52 12.41
C ILE A 44 -20.55 21.37 13.23
N ASP A 45 -20.63 22.65 12.91
CA ASP A 45 -21.61 23.57 13.50
C ASP A 45 -22.83 23.70 12.58
N THR A 46 -23.99 23.27 13.07
CA THR A 46 -25.27 23.34 12.34
C THR A 46 -26.24 24.35 12.97
N SER A 47 -25.74 25.31 13.74
CA SER A 47 -26.58 26.30 14.43
C SER A 47 -27.03 27.47 13.53
N GLY A 48 -26.40 27.62 12.36
CA GLY A 48 -26.74 28.60 11.33
C GLY A 48 -27.69 28.07 10.24
N GLU A 49 -27.94 28.89 9.23
CA GLU A 49 -28.75 28.55 8.05
C GLU A 49 -28.06 27.47 7.19
N ASP A 50 -26.72 27.53 7.11
CA ASP A 50 -25.87 26.53 6.46
C ASP A 50 -24.90 25.89 7.47
N PRO A 51 -24.57 24.59 7.33
CA PRO A 51 -23.60 23.93 8.19
C PRO A 51 -22.19 24.45 7.92
N VAL A 52 -21.47 24.76 8.99
CA VAL A 52 -20.10 25.27 8.98
C VAL A 52 -19.15 24.21 9.52
N PHE A 53 -18.05 23.98 8.82
CA PHE A 53 -17.11 22.91 9.13
C PHE A 53 -15.77 23.46 9.60
N GLN A 54 -15.22 22.86 10.65
CA GLN A 54 -13.85 23.10 11.08
C GLN A 54 -12.97 21.93 10.66
N THR A 55 -11.80 22.24 10.10
CA THR A 55 -10.84 21.26 9.60
C THR A 55 -9.54 21.27 10.39
N ARG A 56 -8.81 20.16 10.26
CA ARG A 56 -7.43 20.02 10.68
C ARG A 56 -6.66 19.23 9.64
N GLY A 57 -5.54 19.77 9.18
CA GLY A 57 -4.57 19.04 8.37
C GLY A 57 -4.07 17.77 9.07
N ASP A 58 -3.71 16.74 8.31
CA ASP A 58 -3.21 15.46 8.83
C ASP A 58 -1.87 15.57 9.57
N ALA A 59 -1.04 16.54 9.20
CA ALA A 59 0.22 16.88 9.85
C ALA A 59 0.12 18.01 10.90
N ASN A 60 -1.05 18.65 11.06
CA ASN A 60 -1.19 19.82 11.93
C ASN A 60 -1.50 19.42 13.38
N SER A 61 -0.81 20.06 14.33
CA SER A 61 -1.07 19.87 15.78
C SER A 61 -2.28 20.65 16.29
N SER A 62 -2.69 21.70 15.58
CA SER A 62 -3.80 22.60 15.91
C SER A 62 -4.84 22.61 14.80
N ASP A 63 -6.08 22.96 15.16
CA ASP A 63 -7.15 23.18 14.19
C ASP A 63 -6.83 24.34 13.25
N ASP A 64 -7.36 24.26 12.03
CA ASP A 64 -7.19 25.31 11.03
C ASP A 64 -7.95 26.58 11.50
N PRO A 65 -7.40 27.79 11.27
CA PRO A 65 -7.99 29.04 11.78
C PRO A 65 -9.22 29.50 11.00
N TRP A 66 -9.52 28.88 9.86
CA TRP A 66 -10.68 29.17 9.02
C TRP A 66 -11.77 28.11 9.21
N VAL A 67 -12.98 28.50 8.84
CA VAL A 67 -14.14 27.61 8.73
C VAL A 67 -14.62 27.61 7.28
N PHE A 68 -15.17 26.50 6.81
CA PHE A 68 -15.61 26.35 5.42
C PHE A 68 -17.01 25.75 5.34
N GLY A 69 -17.74 26.13 4.29
CA GLY A 69 -18.98 25.45 3.87
C GLY A 69 -18.65 24.37 2.85
N LEU A 70 -19.52 23.36 2.73
CA LEU A 70 -19.44 22.37 1.67
C LEU A 70 -20.33 22.80 0.51
N ASP A 71 -19.77 22.84 -0.70
CA ASP A 71 -20.53 23.23 -1.90
C ASP A 71 -21.48 22.13 -2.39
N ASP A 72 -21.30 20.89 -1.93
CA ASP A 72 -22.13 19.73 -2.29
C ASP A 72 -22.68 19.04 -1.02
N PRO A 73 -23.96 18.63 -1.00
CA PRO A 73 -24.57 17.91 0.13
C PRO A 73 -23.95 16.53 0.39
N THR A 74 -23.16 15.99 -0.53
CA THR A 74 -22.50 14.71 -0.43
C THR A 74 -20.98 14.87 -0.46
N GLN A 75 -20.29 14.13 0.40
CA GLN A 75 -18.83 14.17 0.50
C GLN A 75 -18.25 12.77 0.54
N ALA A 76 -17.06 12.63 -0.04
CA ALA A 76 -16.29 11.41 0.04
C ALA A 76 -15.91 11.15 1.51
N ARG A 77 -16.18 9.93 1.97
CA ARG A 77 -15.85 9.47 3.31
C ARG A 77 -14.89 8.31 3.25
N VAL A 78 -13.92 8.30 4.14
CA VAL A 78 -13.03 7.16 4.32
C VAL A 78 -13.80 6.02 5.00
N GLU A 79 -14.04 4.94 4.26
CA GLU A 79 -14.69 3.73 4.82
C GLU A 79 -13.69 2.70 5.33
N ALA A 80 -12.51 2.61 4.70
CA ALA A 80 -11.48 1.64 5.04
C ALA A 80 -10.08 2.20 4.82
N THR A 81 -9.09 1.59 5.47
CA THR A 81 -7.67 1.90 5.29
C THR A 81 -6.87 0.61 5.36
N VAL A 82 -5.92 0.42 4.44
CA VAL A 82 -4.98 -0.70 4.45
C VAL A 82 -3.63 -0.19 4.97
N PRO A 83 -3.39 -0.24 6.29
CA PRO A 83 -2.10 0.20 6.83
C PRO A 83 -0.98 -0.67 6.26
N GLY A 84 0.18 -0.06 5.99
CA GLY A 84 1.36 -0.80 5.53
C GLY A 84 1.44 -1.01 4.01
N LEU A 85 0.35 -0.87 3.25
CA LEU A 85 0.37 -1.11 1.80
C LEU A 85 1.32 -0.17 1.05
N GLY A 86 1.42 1.09 1.48
CA GLY A 86 2.38 2.04 0.92
C GLY A 86 3.82 1.59 1.07
N TRP A 87 4.19 0.93 2.18
CA TRP A 87 5.53 0.38 2.38
C TRP A 87 5.83 -0.78 1.44
N VAL A 88 4.84 -1.60 1.10
CA VAL A 88 4.98 -2.67 0.10
C VAL A 88 5.29 -2.08 -1.27
N PHE A 89 4.55 -1.05 -1.70
CA PHE A 89 4.82 -0.37 -2.96
C PHE A 89 6.19 0.31 -2.97
N LEU A 90 6.58 0.93 -1.86
CA LEU A 90 7.90 1.54 -1.73
C LEU A 90 9.02 0.49 -1.84
N ALA A 91 8.87 -0.65 -1.16
CA ALA A 91 9.81 -1.75 -1.26
C ALA A 91 9.88 -2.34 -2.67
N LEU A 92 8.75 -2.44 -3.38
CA LEU A 92 8.72 -2.91 -4.76
C LEU A 92 9.25 -1.90 -5.78
N ALA A 93 9.17 -0.60 -5.47
CA ALA A 93 9.73 0.46 -6.30
C ALA A 93 11.26 0.40 -6.32
N ASP A 94 11.86 0.01 -5.18
CA ASP A 94 13.31 -0.22 -5.06
C ASP A 94 13.79 -1.33 -6.02
N ARG A 95 14.76 -0.97 -6.86
CA ARG A 95 15.32 -1.87 -7.86
C ARG A 95 16.06 -3.05 -7.21
N GLU A 96 16.79 -2.82 -6.13
CA GLU A 96 17.58 -3.85 -5.45
C GLU A 96 16.67 -4.88 -4.81
N ILE A 97 15.65 -4.43 -4.09
CA ILE A 97 14.65 -5.31 -3.47
C ILE A 97 13.94 -6.14 -4.54
N ARG A 98 13.52 -5.51 -5.65
CA ARG A 98 12.88 -6.20 -6.76
C ARG A 98 13.80 -7.23 -7.41
N MET A 99 15.08 -6.90 -7.63
CA MET A 99 16.06 -7.84 -8.16
C MET A 99 16.35 -8.99 -7.19
N LEU A 100 16.30 -8.77 -5.88
CA LEU A 100 16.54 -9.81 -4.90
C LEU A 100 15.34 -10.77 -4.83
N ILE A 101 14.12 -10.24 -4.75
CA ILE A 101 12.88 -11.01 -4.69
C ILE A 101 12.67 -11.87 -5.95
N ILE A 102 13.01 -11.34 -7.13
CA ILE A 102 12.83 -12.06 -8.41
C ILE A 102 14.07 -12.86 -8.77
N GLY A 103 15.24 -12.24 -8.62
CA GLY A 103 16.52 -12.77 -9.09
C GLY A 103 17.05 -13.93 -8.24
N ILE A 104 16.81 -13.95 -6.92
CA ILE A 104 17.24 -15.10 -6.10
C ILE A 104 16.48 -16.37 -6.50
N PRO A 105 15.13 -16.40 -6.52
CA PRO A 105 14.41 -17.59 -6.95
C PRO A 105 14.77 -18.02 -8.37
N ALA A 106 14.84 -17.07 -9.31
CA ALA A 106 15.23 -17.36 -10.70
C ALA A 106 16.65 -17.92 -10.79
N GLY A 107 17.59 -17.37 -10.02
CA GLY A 107 18.97 -17.82 -9.96
C GLY A 107 19.09 -19.24 -9.38
N VAL A 108 18.36 -19.55 -8.31
CA VAL A 108 18.32 -20.91 -7.73
C VAL A 108 17.83 -21.92 -8.76
N VAL A 109 16.72 -21.63 -9.44
CA VAL A 109 16.19 -22.50 -10.50
C VAL A 109 17.22 -22.68 -11.61
N GLY A 110 17.83 -21.59 -12.09
CA GLY A 110 18.84 -21.65 -13.15
C GLY A 110 20.07 -22.50 -12.76
N VAL A 111 20.54 -22.38 -11.52
CA VAL A 111 21.67 -23.18 -11.00
C VAL A 111 21.29 -24.66 -10.91
N LEU A 112 20.10 -24.98 -10.39
CA LEU A 112 19.64 -26.37 -10.29
C LEU A 112 19.52 -27.01 -11.68
N SER A 113 18.93 -26.31 -12.64
CA SER A 113 18.83 -26.77 -14.04
C SER A 113 20.22 -26.98 -14.66
N LEU A 114 21.19 -26.10 -14.38
CA LEU A 114 22.56 -26.27 -14.87
C LEU A 114 23.23 -27.52 -14.26
N ILE A 115 23.04 -27.77 -12.97
CA ILE A 115 23.57 -28.96 -12.29
C ILE A 115 23.01 -30.24 -12.91
N GLU A 116 21.71 -30.27 -13.20
CA GLU A 116 21.07 -31.41 -13.86
C GLU A 116 21.66 -31.69 -15.24
N VAL A 117 21.83 -30.65 -16.06
CA VAL A 117 22.47 -30.78 -17.39
C VAL A 117 23.89 -31.31 -17.26
N VAL A 118 24.70 -30.76 -16.36
CA VAL A 118 26.08 -31.22 -16.15
C VAL A 118 26.12 -32.68 -15.67
N ARG A 119 25.21 -33.10 -14.79
CA ARG A 119 25.11 -34.50 -14.34
C ARG A 119 24.69 -35.44 -15.47
N ALA A 120 23.73 -35.03 -16.30
CA ALA A 120 23.30 -35.80 -17.46
C ALA A 120 24.46 -35.99 -18.46
N LEU A 121 25.25 -34.95 -18.71
CA LEU A 121 26.43 -35.01 -19.57
C LEU A 121 27.58 -35.85 -18.99
N ARG A 122 27.64 -36.01 -17.66
CA ARG A 122 28.63 -36.84 -16.96
C ARG A 122 28.20 -38.31 -16.76
N GLY A 123 27.09 -38.73 -17.37
CA GLY A 123 26.59 -40.10 -17.30
C GLY A 123 27.59 -41.16 -17.80
N PRO A 124 27.53 -42.41 -17.30
CA PRO A 124 28.71 -43.25 -17.07
C PRO A 124 29.47 -43.71 -18.33
N THR A 125 30.76 -43.38 -18.40
CA THR A 125 31.74 -44.14 -19.20
C THR A 125 32.20 -45.35 -18.38
N ALA A 126 31.48 -46.47 -18.45
CA ALA A 126 32.00 -47.82 -18.19
C ALA A 126 30.89 -48.88 -18.28
N GLN A 127 30.46 -49.20 -19.50
CA GLN A 127 30.08 -50.57 -19.81
C GLN A 127 30.66 -50.92 -21.18
N THR A 128 31.99 -50.97 -21.21
CA THR A 128 32.71 -51.79 -22.18
C THR A 128 32.52 -53.24 -21.73
N ASP A 129 31.35 -53.79 -22.04
CA ASP A 129 31.13 -55.24 -22.05
C ASP A 129 31.87 -55.81 -23.27
N VAL A 130 33.20 -55.80 -23.18
CA VAL A 130 34.11 -56.46 -24.12
C VAL A 130 34.64 -57.70 -23.39
N GLY A 131 33.87 -58.78 -23.50
CA GLY A 131 34.27 -60.12 -23.08
C GLY A 131 33.05 -60.93 -22.68
N ALA A 132 32.52 -61.87 -23.45
CA ALA A 132 33.02 -62.58 -24.61
C ALA A 132 31.84 -63.36 -25.22
N PRO A 133 31.89 -63.77 -26.51
CA PRO A 133 30.94 -64.75 -27.00
C PRO A 133 31.13 -66.05 -26.22
N LYS A 134 30.14 -66.45 -25.40
CA LYS A 134 30.03 -67.84 -24.94
C LYS A 134 29.62 -68.70 -26.14
N LEU A 135 30.60 -69.04 -26.97
CA LEU A 135 30.58 -70.20 -27.85
C LEU A 135 30.66 -71.44 -26.95
N SER A 136 29.53 -71.89 -26.42
CA SER A 136 29.39 -73.25 -25.88
C SER A 136 28.53 -74.05 -26.84
N SER A 137 29.25 -74.69 -27.78
CA SER A 137 29.05 -76.05 -28.26
C SER A 137 27.60 -76.51 -28.47
N VAL A 138 27.18 -76.41 -29.73
CA VAL A 138 26.45 -77.48 -30.41
C VAL A 138 27.19 -78.80 -30.13
N THR A 139 26.65 -79.61 -29.22
CA THR A 139 26.95 -81.04 -29.13
C THR A 139 25.73 -81.79 -29.63
N GLN A 140 25.95 -82.39 -30.79
CA GLN A 140 25.14 -83.36 -31.49
C GLN A 140 25.10 -84.68 -30.70
N ASN A 141 23.93 -85.06 -30.19
CA ASN A 141 23.29 -86.40 -30.31
C ASN A 141 22.03 -86.48 -29.45
#